data_AF-A0A535RSD4-F1
#
_entry.id   AF-A0A535RSD4-F1
#
_cell.length_a   1.000
_cell.length_b   1.000
_cell.length_c   1.000
_cell.angle_alpha   90.00
_cell.angle_beta   90.00
_cell.angle_gamma   90.00
#
_symmetry.space_group_name_H-M   'P 1'
#
loop_
_entity.id
_entity.type
_entity.pdbx_description
1 polymer ?
#
loop_
_entity_poly.entity_id
_entity_poly.type
_entity_poly.pdbx_seq_one_letter_code
_entity_poly.pdbx_strand_id
1 'polypeptide(L)'
;MGRRILGIVLLVVAISIAIMTPVLAFTPMGGNLLSRLAGATPTATPSPTPLSPTPTPAPPKPILTVVGTPPALQVGAAYLLDNDTGHTLDDFHGEVPLPMASTTKIMTAVIAIEAGNLDQVITIQQDAPNEVNNNNGSSARLQVGDQITLKDLLYALLLPSGDDAAIAIADGISGNTQSFVKVMNIFAYRLHLFQTHYINPDGLTYYSAANTPLPENYTTAYDLLRLTQYAMKLPLFAGIVKTTEYRLAPGPHHHGYTWTTTNSLLAYARPFSVSSS
;
A
#
# COMPACT_ATOMS: atom_id res chain seq x y z
N MET A 1 -11.44 48.99 -20.33
CA MET A 1 -10.83 47.65 -20.30
C MET A 1 -11.84 46.49 -20.48
N GLY A 2 -13.11 46.61 -20.07
CA GLY A 2 -14.08 45.48 -20.07
C GLY A 2 -14.61 44.97 -21.43
N ARG A 3 -14.75 45.81 -22.46
CA ARG A 3 -15.33 45.39 -23.76
C ARG A 3 -14.43 44.43 -24.56
N ARG A 4 -13.11 44.54 -24.39
CA ARG A 4 -12.13 43.65 -25.04
C ARG A 4 -12.05 42.28 -24.37
N ILE A 5 -12.17 42.23 -23.03
CA ILE A 5 -12.19 40.98 -22.26
C ILE A 5 -13.47 40.20 -22.55
N LEU A 6 -14.63 40.88 -22.61
CA LEU A 6 -15.90 40.24 -22.95
C LEU A 6 -15.89 39.63 -24.37
N GLY A 7 -15.27 40.32 -25.33
CA GLY A 7 -15.11 39.80 -26.69
C GLY A 7 -14.24 38.55 -26.75
N ILE A 8 -13.15 38.50 -25.98
CA ILE A 8 -12.26 37.32 -25.92
C ILE A 8 -12.97 36.14 -25.24
N VAL A 9 -13.71 36.37 -24.15
CA VAL A 9 -14.46 35.31 -23.47
C VAL A 9 -15.54 34.73 -24.38
N LEU A 10 -16.31 35.57 -25.08
CA LEU A 10 -17.33 35.11 -26.01
C LEU A 10 -16.73 34.34 -27.21
N LEU A 11 -15.56 34.76 -27.69
CA LEU A 11 -14.84 34.05 -28.75
C LEU A 11 -14.36 32.66 -28.27
N VAL A 12 -13.80 32.58 -27.07
CA VAL A 12 -13.34 31.30 -26.49
C VAL A 12 -14.53 30.36 -26.26
N VAL A 13 -15.65 30.87 -25.76
CA VAL A 13 -16.88 30.07 -25.58
C VAL A 13 -17.41 29.56 -26.92
N ALA A 14 -17.47 30.42 -27.95
CA ALA A 14 -17.91 30.02 -29.29
C ALA A 14 -17.00 28.96 -29.92
N ILE A 15 -15.68 29.10 -29.76
CA ILE A 15 -14.69 28.10 -30.23
C ILE A 15 -14.85 26.78 -29.47
N SER A 16 -15.05 26.82 -28.14
CA SER A 16 -15.29 25.59 -27.37
C SER A 16 -16.59 24.89 -27.75
N ILE A 17 -17.67 25.63 -28.06
CA ILE A 17 -18.93 25.04 -28.56
C ILE A 17 -18.73 24.43 -29.96
N ALA A 18 -17.98 25.09 -30.85
CA ALA A 18 -17.71 24.61 -32.21
C ALA A 18 -16.79 23.36 -32.25
N ILE A 19 -15.93 23.18 -31.24
CA ILE A 19 -15.07 21.99 -31.11
C ILE A 19 -15.84 20.84 -30.44
N MET A 20 -16.79 21.13 -29.53
CA MET A 20 -17.53 20.12 -28.78
C MET A 20 -18.67 19.48 -29.59
N THR A 21 -19.24 20.18 -30.57
CA THR A 21 -20.31 19.66 -31.44
C THR A 21 -19.89 18.49 -32.36
N PRO A 22 -18.70 18.46 -32.99
CA PRO A 22 -18.25 17.28 -33.73
C PRO A 22 -17.82 16.12 -32.81
N VAL A 23 -17.33 16.39 -31.59
CA VAL A 23 -16.91 15.34 -30.63
C VAL A 23 -18.09 14.53 -30.10
N LEU A 24 -19.26 15.16 -29.94
CA LEU A 24 -20.50 14.47 -29.56
C LEU A 24 -21.15 13.69 -30.72
N ALA A 25 -20.88 14.03 -31.99
CA ALA A 25 -21.46 13.33 -33.13
C ALA A 25 -20.68 12.06 -33.54
N PHE A 26 -19.38 11.99 -33.23
CA PHE A 26 -18.47 10.93 -33.71
C PHE A 26 -17.82 10.09 -32.60
N THR A 27 -18.30 10.18 -31.35
CA THR A 27 -17.88 9.30 -30.25
C THR A 27 -19.03 8.40 -29.78
N PRO A 28 -18.76 7.20 -29.22
CA PRO A 28 -19.78 6.29 -28.70
C PRO A 28 -20.64 6.87 -27.56
N MET A 29 -20.30 8.04 -27.00
CA MET A 29 -21.15 8.78 -26.07
C MET A 29 -22.34 9.50 -26.75
N GLY A 30 -22.21 9.92 -28.01
CA GLY A 30 -23.26 10.60 -28.77
C GLY A 30 -24.46 9.73 -29.12
N GLY A 31 -24.18 8.50 -29.59
CA GLY A 31 -25.22 7.52 -29.93
C GLY A 31 -26.06 7.09 -28.72
N ASN A 32 -25.44 7.07 -27.52
CA ASN A 32 -26.13 6.76 -26.27
C ASN A 32 -27.07 7.89 -25.79
N LEU A 33 -26.84 9.13 -26.23
CA LEU A 33 -27.71 10.26 -25.91
C LEU A 33 -28.91 10.35 -26.85
N LEU A 34 -28.72 10.07 -28.14
CA LEU A 34 -29.80 10.06 -29.15
C LEU A 34 -30.73 8.85 -29.02
N SER A 35 -30.21 7.68 -28.66
CA SER A 35 -31.03 6.48 -28.40
C SER A 35 -31.96 6.62 -27.19
N ARG A 36 -31.60 7.47 -26.22
CA ARG A 36 -32.45 7.80 -25.06
C ARG A 36 -33.59 8.78 -25.37
N LEU A 37 -33.51 9.52 -26.48
CA LEU A 37 -34.56 10.46 -26.90
C LEU A 37 -35.60 9.82 -27.83
N ALA A 38 -35.26 8.70 -28.49
CA ALA A 38 -36.10 8.05 -29.50
C ALA A 38 -36.89 6.83 -29.00
N GLY A 39 -36.80 6.47 -27.72
CA GLY A 39 -37.36 5.24 -27.16
C GLY A 39 -38.46 5.43 -26.12
N ALA A 40 -39.50 6.22 -26.41
CA ALA A 40 -40.69 6.25 -25.57
C ALA A 40 -41.66 5.12 -25.96
N THR A 41 -41.37 3.91 -25.48
CA THR A 41 -42.29 2.76 -25.54
C THR A 41 -43.28 2.86 -24.36
N PRO A 42 -44.58 2.52 -24.52
CA PRO A 42 -45.58 2.64 -23.46
C PRO A 42 -45.19 1.84 -22.20
N THR A 43 -45.17 2.54 -21.08
CA THR A 43 -44.81 2.06 -19.75
C THR A 43 -45.83 1.03 -19.25
N ALA A 44 -45.36 -0.17 -18.88
CA ALA A 44 -46.16 -1.16 -18.17
C ALA A 44 -46.55 -0.64 -16.78
N THR A 45 -47.79 -0.95 -16.36
CA THR A 45 -48.34 -0.65 -15.03
C THR A 45 -47.41 -1.15 -13.92
N PRO A 46 -47.05 -0.33 -12.92
CA PRO A 46 -46.18 -0.79 -11.83
C PRO A 46 -46.89 -1.84 -10.98
N SER A 47 -46.30 -3.04 -10.92
CA SER A 47 -46.63 -4.03 -9.90
C SER A 47 -46.20 -3.52 -8.52
N PRO A 48 -46.92 -3.82 -7.43
CA PRO A 48 -46.55 -3.36 -6.10
C PRO A 48 -45.17 -3.92 -5.71
N THR A 49 -44.26 -3.02 -5.37
CA THR A 49 -42.91 -3.36 -4.88
C THR A 49 -43.05 -4.18 -3.60
N PRO A 50 -42.42 -5.37 -3.48
CA PRO A 50 -42.33 -6.05 -2.21
C PRO A 50 -41.60 -5.16 -1.21
N LEU A 51 -42.15 -5.03 -0.01
CA LEU A 51 -41.52 -4.30 1.09
C LEU A 51 -40.12 -4.86 1.31
N SER A 52 -39.09 -4.03 1.14
CA SER A 52 -37.72 -4.39 1.54
C SER A 52 -37.73 -4.82 3.01
N PRO A 53 -37.11 -5.96 3.38
CA PRO A 53 -36.96 -6.32 4.77
C PRO A 53 -36.24 -5.18 5.50
N THR A 54 -36.77 -4.79 6.66
CA THR A 54 -36.11 -3.84 7.57
C THR A 54 -34.67 -4.31 7.81
N PRO A 55 -33.65 -3.45 7.63
CA PRO A 55 -32.27 -3.84 7.91
C PRO A 55 -32.19 -4.32 9.36
N THR A 56 -31.76 -5.56 9.55
CA THR A 56 -31.45 -6.10 10.87
C THR A 56 -30.53 -5.12 11.58
N PRO A 57 -30.85 -4.68 12.82
CA PRO A 57 -29.98 -3.78 13.55
C PRO A 57 -28.59 -4.40 13.65
N ALA A 58 -27.57 -3.66 13.21
CA ALA A 58 -26.19 -4.09 13.37
C ALA A 58 -25.94 -4.40 14.86
N PRO A 59 -25.20 -5.46 15.19
CA PRO A 59 -24.83 -5.74 16.57
C PRO A 59 -24.19 -4.48 17.20
N PRO A 60 -24.48 -4.17 18.47
CA PRO A 60 -23.91 -2.99 19.11
C PRO A 60 -22.38 -3.08 19.04
N LYS A 61 -21.74 -2.00 18.57
CA LYS A 61 -20.28 -1.89 18.52
C LYS A 61 -19.73 -2.18 19.93
N PRO A 62 -18.69 -3.02 20.08
CA PRO A 62 -18.12 -3.29 21.40
C PRO A 62 -17.68 -1.97 22.05
N ILE A 63 -18.16 -1.73 23.27
CA ILE A 63 -17.67 -0.62 24.09
C ILE A 63 -16.39 -1.11 24.75
N LEU A 64 -15.26 -0.56 24.31
CA LEU A 64 -13.97 -0.87 24.91
C LEU A 64 -13.95 -0.30 26.33
N THR A 65 -13.98 -1.20 27.31
CA THR A 65 -13.80 -0.85 28.71
C THR A 65 -12.32 -0.94 29.01
N VAL A 66 -11.66 0.19 29.22
CA VAL A 66 -10.25 0.21 29.63
C VAL A 66 -10.18 -0.37 31.05
N VAL A 67 -9.52 -1.52 31.20
CA VAL A 67 -9.26 -2.13 32.50
C VAL A 67 -7.79 -1.94 32.85
N GLY A 68 -7.53 -1.28 33.97
CA GLY A 68 -6.17 -1.01 34.46
C GLY A 68 -5.53 0.23 33.84
N THR A 69 -4.27 0.46 34.20
CA THR A 69 -3.45 1.54 33.64
C THR A 69 -2.63 0.98 32.48
N PRO A 70 -2.70 1.56 31.27
CA PRO A 70 -1.82 1.17 30.17
C PRO A 70 -0.34 1.24 30.59
N PRO A 71 0.52 0.33 30.11
CA PRO A 71 1.94 0.42 30.38
C PRO A 71 2.50 1.73 29.81
N ALA A 72 3.47 2.33 30.52
CA ALA A 72 4.14 3.52 30.02
C ALA A 72 4.82 3.21 28.68
N LEU A 73 4.50 4.00 27.65
CA LEU A 73 5.08 3.86 26.32
C LEU A 73 6.47 4.52 26.29
N GLN A 74 7.49 3.76 25.89
CA GLN A 74 8.84 4.27 25.65
C GLN A 74 9.11 4.35 24.13
N VAL A 75 8.27 5.09 23.41
CA VAL A 75 8.31 5.24 21.94
C VAL A 75 8.17 6.71 21.55
N GLY A 76 8.62 7.07 20.35
CA GLY A 76 8.49 8.44 19.83
C GLY A 76 7.05 8.79 19.40
N ALA A 77 6.34 7.82 18.83
CA ALA A 77 4.92 7.92 18.46
C ALA A 77 4.25 6.54 18.49
N ALA A 78 2.95 6.52 18.73
CA ALA A 78 2.09 5.34 18.64
C ALA A 78 0.67 5.74 18.23
N TYR A 79 -0.02 4.84 17.53
CA TYR A 79 -1.44 5.00 17.22
C TYR A 79 -2.13 3.63 17.34
N LEU A 80 -3.24 3.59 18.05
CA LEU A 80 -4.03 2.37 18.24
C LEU A 80 -5.49 2.65 17.87
N LEU A 81 -6.09 1.76 17.07
CA LEU A 81 -7.49 1.84 16.72
C LEU A 81 -8.17 0.47 16.72
N ASP A 82 -9.48 0.49 16.86
CA ASP A 82 -10.35 -0.65 16.60
C ASP A 82 -10.63 -0.75 15.09
N ASN A 83 -10.15 -1.83 14.47
CA ASN A 83 -10.15 -1.97 13.01
C ASN A 83 -11.55 -2.18 12.42
N ASP A 84 -12.50 -2.70 13.20
CA ASP A 84 -13.86 -2.97 12.75
C ASP A 84 -14.71 -1.68 12.75
N THR A 85 -14.49 -0.84 13.76
CA THR A 85 -15.28 0.38 13.98
C THR A 85 -14.62 1.64 13.46
N GLY A 86 -13.30 1.63 13.27
CA GLY A 86 -12.47 2.79 12.95
C GLY A 86 -12.24 3.74 14.14
N HIS A 87 -12.63 3.35 15.36
CA HIS A 87 -12.50 4.21 16.53
C HIS A 87 -11.06 4.23 17.05
N THR A 88 -10.48 5.42 17.20
CA THR A 88 -9.17 5.61 17.82
C THR A 88 -9.24 5.27 19.30
N LEU A 89 -8.36 4.38 19.74
CA LEU A 89 -8.27 3.92 21.13
C LEU A 89 -7.19 4.67 21.89
N ASP A 90 -6.08 4.96 21.21
CA ASP A 90 -5.00 5.75 21.73
C ASP A 90 -4.27 6.46 20.59
N ASP A 91 -3.82 7.69 20.85
CA ASP A 91 -3.04 8.51 19.93
C ASP A 91 -1.95 9.22 20.72
N PHE A 92 -0.71 8.74 20.52
CA PHE A 92 0.48 9.31 21.13
C PHE A 92 1.38 9.86 20.02
N HIS A 93 1.27 11.16 19.74
CA HIS A 93 2.02 11.82 18.66
C HIS A 93 1.84 11.15 17.29
N GLY A 94 0.65 10.61 17.02
CA GLY A 94 0.39 9.74 15.87
C GLY A 94 0.64 10.37 14.51
N GLU A 95 0.55 11.70 14.43
CA GLU A 95 0.78 12.50 13.23
C GLU A 95 2.18 13.14 13.16
N VAL A 96 3.09 12.86 14.11
CA VAL A 96 4.47 13.38 14.09
C VAL A 96 5.31 12.58 13.08
N PRO A 97 5.93 13.23 12.08
CA PRO A 97 6.79 12.55 11.13
C PRO A 97 8.05 12.00 11.80
N LEU A 98 8.31 10.71 11.61
CA LEU A 98 9.47 9.99 12.15
C LEU A 98 10.07 9.05 11.09
N PRO A 99 11.36 8.71 11.19
CA PRO A 99 11.93 7.60 10.44
C PRO A 99 11.20 6.29 10.74
N MET A 100 10.90 5.51 9.70
CA MET A 100 10.08 4.30 9.82
C MET A 100 10.89 2.99 9.80
N ALA A 101 12.17 3.08 9.46
CA ALA A 101 13.04 1.92 9.25
C ALA A 101 12.36 0.88 8.34
N SER A 102 12.54 -0.42 8.64
CA SER A 102 12.06 -1.51 7.78
C SER A 102 10.54 -1.62 7.62
N THR A 103 9.72 -0.85 8.34
CA THR A 103 8.28 -0.80 8.02
C THR A 103 8.01 -0.17 6.65
N THR A 104 9.00 0.51 6.05
CA THR A 104 9.03 0.89 4.62
C THR A 104 8.65 -0.28 3.71
N LYS A 105 9.10 -1.51 4.03
CA LYS A 105 8.89 -2.70 3.20
C LYS A 105 7.42 -3.10 3.05
N ILE A 106 6.52 -2.58 3.89
CA ILE A 106 5.08 -2.75 3.71
C ILE A 106 4.64 -2.11 2.38
N MET A 107 5.13 -0.91 2.05
CA MET A 107 4.82 -0.26 0.77
C MET A 107 5.43 -1.04 -0.40
N THR A 108 6.68 -1.50 -0.27
CA THR A 108 7.35 -2.34 -1.28
C THR A 108 6.54 -3.60 -1.57
N ALA A 109 6.05 -4.28 -0.53
CA ALA A 109 5.20 -5.46 -0.67
C ALA A 109 3.84 -5.13 -1.31
N VAL A 110 3.19 -4.04 -0.90
CA VAL A 110 1.91 -3.59 -1.48
C VAL A 110 2.05 -3.37 -2.99
N ILE A 111 3.08 -2.64 -3.43
CA ILE A 111 3.32 -2.36 -4.85
C ILE A 111 3.60 -3.65 -5.62
N ALA A 112 4.43 -4.54 -5.07
CA ALA A 112 4.73 -5.83 -5.70
C ALA A 112 3.49 -6.70 -5.89
N ILE A 113 2.58 -6.72 -4.91
CA ILE A 113 1.34 -7.50 -4.98
C ILE A 113 0.32 -6.89 -5.95
N GLU A 114 0.21 -5.55 -5.97
CA GLU A 114 -0.82 -4.84 -6.77
C GLU A 114 -0.41 -4.62 -8.23
N ALA A 115 0.87 -4.34 -8.47
CA ALA A 115 1.36 -3.91 -9.77
C ALA A 115 2.36 -4.88 -10.41
N GLY A 116 2.91 -5.82 -9.63
CA GLY A 116 3.85 -6.82 -10.13
C GLY A 116 3.17 -8.05 -10.73
N ASN A 117 3.91 -8.80 -11.54
CA ASN A 117 3.54 -10.16 -11.89
C ASN A 117 4.20 -11.10 -10.87
N LEU A 118 3.41 -11.72 -9.99
CA LEU A 118 3.91 -12.58 -8.90
C LEU A 118 4.73 -13.78 -9.38
N ASP A 119 4.47 -14.27 -10.60
CA ASP A 119 5.20 -15.38 -11.22
C ASP A 119 6.43 -14.90 -12.02
N GLN A 120 6.67 -13.59 -12.09
CA GLN A 120 7.87 -13.04 -12.70
C GLN A 120 9.10 -13.55 -11.96
N VAL A 121 10.02 -14.14 -12.72
CA VAL A 121 11.34 -14.53 -12.23
C VAL A 121 12.25 -13.31 -12.26
N ILE A 122 12.87 -13.01 -11.13
CA ILE A 122 13.80 -11.91 -10.94
C ILE A 122 15.19 -12.50 -10.69
N THR A 123 16.16 -12.09 -11.49
CA THR A 123 17.58 -12.41 -11.28
C THR A 123 18.17 -11.46 -10.26
N ILE A 124 18.75 -12.00 -9.19
CA ILE A 124 19.42 -11.20 -8.16
C ILE A 124 20.69 -10.58 -8.75
N GLN A 125 20.73 -9.25 -8.76
CA GLN A 125 21.86 -8.46 -9.24
C GLN A 125 22.82 -8.14 -8.08
N GLN A 126 24.00 -7.60 -8.40
CA GLN A 126 25.06 -7.32 -7.42
C GLN A 126 24.73 -6.14 -6.49
N ASP A 127 23.85 -5.22 -6.91
CA ASP A 127 23.37 -4.10 -6.09
C ASP A 127 22.60 -4.55 -4.84
N ALA A 128 21.78 -5.59 -4.93
CA ALA A 128 21.03 -6.13 -3.79
C ALA A 128 21.92 -6.51 -2.58
N PRO A 129 22.93 -7.39 -2.71
CA PRO A 129 23.84 -7.66 -1.60
C PRO A 129 24.79 -6.48 -1.29
N ASN A 130 25.08 -5.60 -2.26
CA ASN A 130 25.86 -4.40 -1.98
C ASN A 130 25.10 -3.47 -1.03
N GLU A 131 23.78 -3.34 -1.16
CA GLU A 131 22.95 -2.52 -0.28
C GLU A 131 23.10 -2.96 1.18
N VAL A 132 22.98 -4.27 1.41
CA VAL A 132 23.19 -4.89 2.73
C VAL A 132 24.60 -4.59 3.25
N ASN A 133 25.63 -4.87 2.44
CA ASN A 133 27.02 -4.78 2.90
C ASN A 133 27.47 -3.34 3.15
N ASN A 134 27.03 -2.40 2.32
CA ASN A 134 27.45 -1.00 2.40
C ASN A 134 26.74 -0.24 3.52
N ASN A 135 25.51 -0.63 3.85
CA ASN A 135 24.67 0.08 4.82
C ASN A 135 24.40 -0.72 6.10
N ASN A 136 25.08 -1.87 6.28
CA ASN A 136 24.90 -2.78 7.41
C ASN A 136 23.42 -3.20 7.58
N GLY A 137 22.81 -3.56 6.45
CA GLY A 137 21.40 -3.90 6.34
C GLY A 137 21.04 -5.30 6.84
N SER A 138 19.75 -5.53 7.02
CA SER A 138 19.18 -6.88 7.19
C SER A 138 19.18 -7.60 5.85
N SER A 139 19.35 -8.93 5.87
CA SER A 139 19.52 -9.70 4.64
C SER A 139 18.75 -11.00 4.65
N ALA A 140 18.10 -11.28 3.53
CA ALA A 140 17.55 -12.58 3.19
C ALA A 140 18.61 -13.56 2.66
N ARG A 141 19.88 -13.12 2.61
CA ARG A 141 21.06 -13.83 2.12
C ARG A 141 20.91 -14.24 0.65
N LEU A 142 20.28 -13.37 -0.14
CA LEU A 142 20.14 -13.61 -1.57
C LEU A 142 21.51 -13.66 -2.25
N GLN A 143 21.66 -14.53 -3.24
CA GLN A 143 22.93 -14.73 -3.94
C GLN A 143 22.82 -14.21 -5.37
N VAL A 144 23.87 -13.54 -5.82
CA VAL A 144 23.92 -12.97 -7.17
C VAL A 144 23.80 -14.07 -8.22
N GLY A 145 22.94 -13.85 -9.21
CA GLY A 145 22.65 -14.80 -10.27
C GLY A 145 21.50 -15.75 -9.96
N ASP A 146 21.05 -15.86 -8.71
CA ASP A 146 19.87 -16.65 -8.38
C ASP A 146 18.63 -16.05 -9.05
N GLN A 147 17.74 -16.92 -9.53
CA GLN A 147 16.50 -16.56 -10.20
C GLN A 147 15.32 -16.96 -9.33
N ILE A 148 14.64 -15.99 -8.73
CA ILE A 148 13.61 -16.21 -7.72
C ILE A 148 12.32 -15.52 -8.16
N THR A 149 11.17 -16.14 -7.92
CA THR A 149 9.88 -15.51 -8.26
C THR A 149 9.62 -14.28 -7.40
N LEU A 150 8.92 -13.28 -7.93
CA LEU A 150 8.51 -12.10 -7.16
C LEU A 150 7.72 -12.51 -5.90
N LYS A 151 6.88 -13.55 -6.00
CA LYS A 151 6.15 -14.10 -4.86
C LYS A 151 7.07 -14.61 -3.75
N ASP A 152 8.11 -15.37 -4.09
CA ASP A 152 9.08 -15.87 -3.12
C ASP A 152 9.91 -14.74 -2.50
N LEU A 153 10.27 -13.73 -3.31
CA LEU A 153 10.96 -12.54 -2.83
C LEU A 153 10.13 -11.75 -1.81
N LEU A 154 8.79 -11.80 -1.86
CA LEU A 154 7.96 -11.19 -0.82
C LEU A 154 8.12 -11.87 0.55
N TYR A 155 8.40 -13.18 0.59
CA TYR A 155 8.75 -13.85 1.85
C TYR A 155 10.15 -13.45 2.31
N ALA A 156 11.11 -13.37 1.39
CA ALA A 156 12.47 -12.86 1.67
C ALA A 156 12.45 -11.41 2.19
N LEU A 157 11.51 -10.59 1.70
CA LEU A 157 11.31 -9.22 2.11
C LEU A 157 10.73 -9.11 3.52
N LEU A 158 9.65 -9.86 3.80
CA LEU A 158 8.82 -9.61 4.99
C LEU A 158 9.16 -10.48 6.21
N LEU A 159 9.76 -11.66 6.03
CA LEU A 159 10.09 -12.55 7.15
C LEU A 159 11.40 -12.12 7.83
N PRO A 160 12.57 -12.17 7.17
CA PRO A 160 13.84 -11.78 7.76
C PRO A 160 14.10 -10.27 7.62
N SER A 161 13.14 -9.50 7.09
CA SER A 161 13.30 -8.08 6.75
C SER A 161 14.44 -7.82 5.75
N GLY A 162 14.59 -8.66 4.71
CA GLY A 162 15.72 -8.58 3.77
C GLY A 162 15.76 -7.28 2.96
N ASP A 163 16.83 -6.50 3.10
CA ASP A 163 17.08 -5.28 2.32
C ASP A 163 17.52 -5.63 0.90
N ASP A 164 18.29 -6.71 0.74
CA ASP A 164 18.63 -7.32 -0.56
C ASP A 164 17.36 -7.70 -1.36
N ALA A 165 16.35 -8.27 -0.70
CA ALA A 165 15.07 -8.56 -1.32
C ALA A 165 14.32 -7.29 -1.75
N ALA A 166 14.40 -6.20 -0.97
CA ALA A 166 13.75 -4.94 -1.31
C ALA A 166 14.33 -4.33 -2.59
N ILE A 167 15.66 -4.34 -2.73
CA ILE A 167 16.35 -3.88 -3.94
C ILE A 167 16.01 -4.76 -5.14
N ALA A 168 16.09 -6.08 -5.00
CA ALA A 168 15.76 -7.02 -6.08
C ALA A 168 14.30 -6.85 -6.58
N ILE A 169 13.35 -6.67 -5.67
CA ILE A 169 11.95 -6.39 -6.00
C ILE A 169 11.82 -5.05 -6.73
N ALA A 170 12.47 -4.01 -6.22
CA ALA A 170 12.41 -2.66 -6.78
C ALA A 170 12.93 -2.63 -8.22
N ASP A 171 14.08 -3.25 -8.46
CA ASP A 171 14.70 -3.33 -9.78
C ASP A 171 13.88 -4.24 -10.71
N GLY A 172 13.37 -5.37 -10.21
CA GLY A 172 12.55 -6.29 -11.00
C GLY A 172 11.23 -5.67 -11.50
N ILE A 173 10.62 -4.78 -10.72
CA ILE A 173 9.35 -4.14 -11.07
C ILE A 173 9.55 -2.86 -11.89
N SER A 174 10.50 -2.01 -11.51
CA SER A 174 10.66 -0.66 -12.09
C SER A 174 11.93 -0.48 -12.90
N GLY A 175 12.71 -1.55 -13.10
CA GLY A 175 13.99 -1.56 -13.81
C GLY A 175 15.17 -1.00 -13.01
N ASN A 176 14.91 -0.18 -11.99
CA ASN A 176 15.89 0.26 -10.99
C ASN A 176 15.20 0.84 -9.75
N THR A 177 15.92 0.84 -8.64
CA THR A 177 15.49 1.34 -7.32
C THR A 177 15.02 2.80 -7.37
N GLN A 178 15.73 3.68 -8.08
CA GLN A 178 15.34 5.10 -8.19
C GLN A 178 13.96 5.29 -8.86
N SER A 179 13.64 4.45 -9.83
CA SER A 179 12.34 4.47 -10.51
C SER A 179 11.26 3.88 -9.62
N PHE A 180 11.58 2.83 -8.85
CA PHE A 180 10.66 2.25 -7.87
C PHE A 180 10.29 3.23 -6.76
N VAL A 181 11.24 4.01 -6.23
CA VAL A 181 10.98 5.04 -5.21
C VAL A 181 9.99 6.10 -5.69
N LYS A 182 10.02 6.45 -6.98
CA LYS A 182 8.98 7.33 -7.57
C LYS A 182 7.60 6.67 -7.52
N VAL A 183 7.52 5.38 -7.82
CA VAL A 183 6.28 4.60 -7.71
C VAL A 183 5.79 4.55 -6.26
N MET A 184 6.69 4.36 -5.29
CA MET A 184 6.35 4.38 -3.86
C MET A 184 5.68 5.68 -3.43
N ASN A 185 6.25 6.82 -3.83
CA ASN A 185 5.68 8.12 -3.51
C ASN A 185 4.36 8.41 -4.25
N ILE A 186 4.19 7.88 -5.47
CA ILE A 186 2.88 7.91 -6.16
C ILE A 186 1.84 7.07 -5.40
N PHE A 187 2.21 5.89 -4.91
CA PHE A 187 1.32 5.05 -4.10
C PHE A 187 0.97 5.72 -2.77
N ALA A 188 1.93 6.36 -2.09
CA ALA A 188 1.67 7.14 -0.88
C ALA A 188 0.59 8.21 -1.13
N TYR A 189 0.72 8.98 -2.21
CA TYR A 189 -0.29 9.95 -2.60
C TYR A 189 -1.65 9.30 -2.92
N ARG A 190 -1.68 8.21 -3.70
CA ARG A 190 -2.91 7.49 -4.07
C ARG A 190 -3.65 6.90 -2.87
N LEU A 191 -2.93 6.51 -1.84
CA LEU A 191 -3.49 5.97 -0.58
C LEU A 191 -3.78 7.06 0.46
N HIS A 192 -3.56 8.33 0.09
CA HIS A 192 -3.73 9.51 0.94
C HIS A 192 -2.84 9.47 2.19
N LEU A 193 -1.60 8.97 2.06
CA LEU A 193 -0.57 8.94 3.10
C LEU A 193 0.27 10.23 3.01
N PHE A 194 -0.34 11.36 3.36
CA PHE A 194 0.20 12.69 3.04
C PHE A 194 1.39 13.11 3.91
N GLN A 195 1.67 12.39 5.00
CA GLN A 195 2.83 12.62 5.87
C GLN A 195 3.85 11.49 5.73
N THR A 196 3.94 10.92 4.53
CA THR A 196 4.86 9.84 4.20
C THR A 196 5.67 10.18 2.96
N HIS A 197 6.98 9.98 3.02
CA HIS A 197 7.89 10.11 1.89
C HIS A 197 8.95 9.01 1.93
N TYR A 198 9.21 8.43 0.77
CA TYR A 198 10.17 7.33 0.60
C TYR A 198 11.37 7.78 -0.21
N ILE A 199 12.57 7.30 0.17
CA ILE A 199 13.80 7.49 -0.61
C ILE A 199 14.45 6.17 -1.04
N ASN A 200 14.00 5.04 -0.47
CA ASN A 200 14.49 3.69 -0.74
C ASN A 200 13.38 2.66 -0.43
N PRO A 201 13.50 1.41 -0.89
CA PRO A 201 12.47 0.38 -0.73
C PRO A 201 12.60 -0.43 0.58
N ASP A 202 13.71 -0.28 1.30
CA ASP A 202 14.07 -1.06 2.49
C ASP A 202 13.91 -0.28 3.81
N GLY A 203 14.03 1.05 3.80
CA GLY A 203 13.97 1.91 4.98
C GLY A 203 15.29 2.12 5.71
N LEU A 204 16.43 1.74 5.13
CA LEU A 204 17.75 2.06 5.64
C LEU A 204 17.95 3.57 5.70
N THR A 205 18.73 4.02 6.69
CA THR A 205 19.10 5.43 6.80
C THR A 205 20.30 5.68 5.91
N TYR A 206 20.11 6.48 4.86
CA TYR A 206 21.21 6.95 4.02
C TYR A 206 21.84 8.20 4.61
N TYR A 207 23.14 8.35 4.41
CA TYR A 207 23.92 9.46 4.94
C TYR A 207 24.51 10.30 3.80
N SER A 208 24.55 11.61 3.98
CA SER A 208 25.27 12.52 3.08
C SER A 208 26.78 12.33 3.20
N ALA A 209 27.54 12.93 2.27
CA ALA A 209 29.01 12.96 2.34
C ALA A 209 29.56 13.61 3.64
N ALA A 210 28.74 14.41 4.33
CA ALA A 210 29.06 15.01 5.63
C ALA A 210 28.61 14.14 6.81
N ASN A 211 28.29 12.86 6.59
CA ASN A 211 27.79 11.91 7.59
C ASN A 211 26.51 12.39 8.32
N THR A 212 25.62 13.06 7.58
CA THR A 212 24.32 13.50 8.11
C THR A 212 23.22 12.63 7.52
N PRO A 213 22.29 12.07 8.33
CA PRO A 213 21.14 11.33 7.80
C PRO A 213 20.37 12.15 6.78
N LEU A 214 20.04 11.55 5.64
CA LEU A 214 19.12 12.13 4.68
C LEU A 214 17.72 12.13 5.33
N PRO A 215 17.12 13.30 5.60
CA PRO A 215 15.94 13.41 6.46
C PRO A 215 14.63 12.99 5.76
N GLU A 216 14.71 12.55 4.51
CA GLU A 216 13.56 12.48 3.64
C GLU A 216 12.82 11.13 3.71
N ASN A 217 13.34 10.10 4.39
CA ASN A 217 12.58 8.87 4.60
C ASN A 217 11.79 8.93 5.91
N TYR A 218 10.50 9.26 5.83
CA TYR A 218 9.65 9.42 7.01
C TYR A 218 8.20 9.00 6.76
N THR A 219 7.51 8.66 7.84
CA THR A 219 6.06 8.45 7.88
C THR A 219 5.54 8.93 9.23
N THR A 220 4.25 8.75 9.48
CA THR A 220 3.63 8.95 10.79
C THR A 220 3.04 7.63 11.28
N ALA A 221 2.84 7.46 12.59
CA ALA A 221 2.20 6.25 13.10
C ALA A 221 0.79 6.06 12.50
N TYR A 222 0.08 7.17 12.27
CA TYR A 222 -1.22 7.18 11.61
C TYR A 222 -1.16 6.72 10.15
N ASP A 223 -0.28 7.28 9.33
CA ASP A 223 -0.13 6.86 7.92
C ASP A 223 0.34 5.41 7.82
N LEU A 224 1.28 4.99 8.66
CA LEU A 224 1.78 3.61 8.66
C LEU A 224 0.67 2.62 9.02
N LEU A 225 -0.19 2.99 9.96
CA LEU A 225 -1.37 2.21 10.29
C LEU A 225 -2.34 2.11 9.11
N ARG A 226 -2.58 3.21 8.38
CA ARG A 226 -3.49 3.21 7.21
C ARG A 226 -2.94 2.36 6.07
N LEU A 227 -1.63 2.44 5.84
CA LEU A 227 -0.92 1.56 4.91
C LEU A 227 -1.07 0.09 5.32
N THR A 228 -0.91 -0.21 6.62
CA THR A 228 -1.04 -1.57 7.14
C THR A 228 -2.47 -2.09 7.00
N GLN A 229 -3.49 -1.29 7.29
CA GLN A 229 -4.90 -1.66 7.06
C GLN A 229 -5.18 -1.97 5.59
N TYR A 230 -4.58 -1.20 4.67
CA TYR A 230 -4.66 -1.48 3.24
C TYR A 230 -3.98 -2.81 2.91
N ALA A 231 -2.73 -2.99 3.34
CA ALA A 231 -1.94 -4.19 3.07
C ALA A 231 -2.61 -5.46 3.61
N MET A 232 -3.21 -5.41 4.79
CA MET A 232 -3.92 -6.55 5.40
C MET A 232 -5.18 -6.98 4.63
N LYS A 233 -5.72 -6.14 3.73
CA LYS A 233 -6.81 -6.55 2.82
C LYS A 233 -6.29 -7.41 1.65
N LEU A 234 -4.99 -7.41 1.39
CA LEU A 234 -4.36 -8.23 0.36
C LEU A 234 -4.12 -9.65 0.93
N PRO A 235 -4.81 -10.70 0.43
CA PRO A 235 -4.73 -12.02 1.04
C PRO A 235 -3.31 -12.60 1.07
N LEU A 236 -2.51 -12.31 0.04
CA LEU A 236 -1.11 -12.74 -0.02
C LEU A 236 -0.27 -12.06 1.06
N PHE A 237 -0.39 -10.74 1.23
CA PHE A 237 0.32 -10.00 2.30
C PHE A 237 -0.05 -10.56 3.67
N ALA A 238 -1.35 -10.68 3.96
CA ALA A 238 -1.85 -11.22 5.22
C ALA A 238 -1.36 -12.65 5.50
N GLY A 239 -1.26 -13.48 4.45
CA GLY A 239 -0.68 -14.82 4.54
C GLY A 239 0.81 -14.81 4.87
N ILE A 240 1.59 -13.95 4.21
CA ILE A 240 3.04 -13.84 4.44
C ILE A 240 3.33 -13.36 5.86
N VAL A 241 2.69 -12.28 6.33
CA VAL A 241 2.98 -11.71 7.65
C VAL A 241 2.53 -12.59 8.82
N LYS A 242 1.72 -13.63 8.57
CA LYS A 242 1.36 -14.66 9.56
C LYS A 242 2.34 -15.86 9.54
N THR A 243 3.19 -15.96 8.53
CA THR A 243 4.10 -17.09 8.34
C THR A 243 5.31 -16.97 9.27
N THR A 244 5.58 -18.01 10.06
CA THR A 244 6.74 -18.05 10.96
C THR A 244 8.02 -18.47 10.26
N GLU A 245 7.91 -19.37 9.29
CA GLU A 245 9.03 -19.89 8.49
C GLU A 245 8.54 -20.16 7.06
N TYR A 246 9.36 -19.78 6.07
CA TYR A 246 9.17 -20.12 4.67
C TYR A 246 10.40 -20.84 4.14
N ARG A 247 10.19 -21.97 3.45
CA ARG A 247 11.25 -22.77 2.84
C ARG A 247 11.05 -22.80 1.34
N LEU A 248 12.00 -22.21 0.61
CA LEU A 248 12.10 -22.36 -0.83
C LEU A 248 13.08 -23.50 -1.12
N ALA A 249 12.59 -24.59 -1.70
CA ALA A 249 13.44 -25.71 -2.11
C ALA A 249 14.43 -25.26 -3.20
N PRO A 250 15.63 -25.87 -3.31
CA PRO A 250 16.55 -25.56 -4.39
C PRO A 250 15.92 -25.83 -5.76
N GLY A 251 16.18 -24.95 -6.72
CA GLY A 251 15.70 -25.03 -8.09
C GLY A 251 16.84 -25.11 -9.11
N PRO A 252 16.54 -25.17 -10.41
CA PRO A 252 17.56 -25.22 -11.46
C PRO A 252 18.48 -23.99 -11.52
N HIS A 253 18.01 -22.86 -10.97
CA HIS A 253 18.67 -21.55 -11.09
C HIS A 253 18.79 -20.79 -9.76
N HIS A 254 18.60 -21.47 -8.64
CA HIS A 254 18.80 -20.89 -7.31
C HIS A 254 19.00 -21.99 -6.28
N HIS A 255 19.67 -21.68 -5.18
CA HIS A 255 19.80 -22.62 -4.08
C HIS A 255 18.54 -22.64 -3.19
N GLY A 256 18.54 -23.50 -2.18
CA GLY A 256 17.46 -23.58 -1.22
C GLY A 256 17.57 -22.46 -0.19
N TYR A 257 16.45 -21.81 0.12
CA TYR A 257 16.35 -20.76 1.12
C TYR A 257 15.45 -21.18 2.28
N THR A 258 15.76 -20.66 3.47
CA THR A 258 14.86 -20.73 4.62
C THR A 258 14.86 -19.37 5.29
N TRP A 259 13.69 -18.75 5.34
CA TRP A 259 13.49 -17.46 5.97
C TRP A 259 12.56 -17.60 7.16
N THR A 260 12.91 -16.93 8.26
CA THR A 260 12.15 -16.97 9.51
C THR A 260 11.73 -15.57 9.87
N THR A 261 10.53 -15.42 10.40
CA THR A 261 10.01 -14.12 10.83
C THR A 261 10.85 -13.52 11.96
N THR A 262 11.10 -12.22 11.90
CA THR A 262 11.63 -11.44 13.03
C THR A 262 10.54 -11.02 14.02
N ASN A 263 9.27 -11.22 13.68
CA ASN A 263 8.14 -10.83 14.51
C ASN A 263 7.89 -11.85 15.63
N SER A 264 8.41 -11.56 16.82
CA SER A 264 8.22 -12.40 18.01
C SER A 264 6.79 -12.44 18.52
N LEU A 265 5.93 -11.46 18.16
CA LEU A 265 4.52 -11.43 18.59
C LEU A 265 3.71 -12.58 18.00
N LEU A 266 4.13 -13.15 16.86
CA LEU A 266 3.49 -14.33 16.28
C LEU A 266 3.61 -15.57 17.19
N ALA A 267 4.66 -15.65 18.01
CA ALA A 267 4.80 -16.71 19.01
C ALA A 267 3.86 -16.54 20.21
N TYR A 268 3.42 -15.30 20.47
CA TYR A 268 2.52 -14.95 21.59
C TYR A 268 1.03 -14.97 21.20
N ALA A 269 0.71 -15.10 19.91
CA ALA A 269 -0.65 -15.23 19.40
C ALA A 269 -1.26 -16.61 19.76
N ARG A 270 -1.43 -16.90 21.05
CA ARG A 270 -2.32 -17.96 21.52
C ARG A 270 -3.77 -17.48 21.41
N PRO A 271 -4.74 -18.35 21.13
CA PRO A 271 -6.15 -17.96 21.18
C PRO A 271 -6.45 -17.44 22.58
N PHE A 272 -6.93 -16.19 22.67
CA PHE A 272 -7.53 -15.66 23.88
C PHE A 272 -8.62 -16.64 24.32
N SER A 273 -8.34 -17.40 25.38
CA SER A 273 -9.34 -18.25 26.01
C SER A 273 -10.26 -17.30 26.74
N VAL A 274 -11.43 -17.02 26.17
CA VAL A 274 -12.49 -16.32 26.88
C VAL A 274 -12.96 -17.27 27.98
N SER A 275 -12.42 -17.09 29.18
CA SER A 275 -12.98 -17.68 30.38
C SER A 275 -14.31 -16.97 30.64
N SER A 276 -15.41 -17.58 30.22
CA SER A 276 -16.73 -17.21 30.71
C SER A 276 -16.81 -17.61 32.19
N SER A 277 -16.62 -16.66 33.10
CA SER A 277 -17.09 -16.76 34.49
C SER A 277 -18.50 -16.19 34.59
#